data_AF-A0A8S4BDS9-F1
#
_entry.id   AF-A0A8S4BDS9-F1
#
_cell.length_a   1.000
_cell.length_b   1.000
_cell.length_c   1.000
_cell.angle_alpha   90.00
_cell.angle_beta   90.00
_cell.angle_gamma   90.00
#
_symmetry.space_group_name_H-M   'P 1'
#
loop_
_entity.id
_entity.type
_entity.pdbx_description
1 polymer ?
#
loop_
_entity_poly.entity_id
_entity_poly.type
_entity_poly.pdbx_seq_one_letter_code
_entity_poly.pdbx_strand_id
1 'polypeptide(L)' 'MSPVPLPRQPFCDGAHRTKAPDMAPLRFSPEKDGGALLCACKETRTPPYCDGSHLRVLLRDLLGAARRLFK' A
#
# COMPACT_ATOMS: atom_id res chain seq x y z
N MET A 1 20.46 16.04 7.17
CA MET A 1 19.82 14.71 7.32
C MET A 1 18.44 14.92 7.92
N SER A 2 17.44 15.25 7.10
CA SER A 2 16.06 15.38 7.59
C SER A 2 15.43 13.99 7.56
N PRO A 3 15.11 13.36 8.70
CA PRO A 3 14.46 12.05 8.70
C PRO A 3 12.99 12.29 8.36
N VAL A 4 12.65 12.34 7.07
CA VAL A 4 11.26 12.14 6.65
C VAL A 4 10.91 10.74 7.16
N PRO A 5 9.98 10.57 8.12
CA PRO A 5 9.59 9.24 8.52
C PRO A 5 8.91 8.62 7.31
N LEU A 6 9.56 7.62 6.73
CA LEU A 6 8.95 6.82 5.67
C LEU A 6 7.56 6.36 6.16
N PRO A 7 6.55 6.35 5.29
CA PRO A 7 5.24 5.84 5.67
C PRO A 7 5.43 4.41 6.19
N ARG A 8 4.87 4.08 7.36
CA ARG A 8 5.08 2.79 8.07
C ARG A 8 4.40 1.59 7.38
N GLN A 9 4.22 1.68 6.07
CA GLN A 9 3.76 0.60 5.22
C GLN A 9 4.58 -0.65 5.49
N PRO A 10 3.93 -1.81 5.67
CA PRO A 10 2.51 -2.09 5.39
C PRO A 10 1.54 -1.79 6.54
N PHE A 11 2.03 -1.42 7.73
CA PHE A 11 1.24 -1.28 8.94
C PHE A 11 0.62 0.11 9.11
N CYS A 12 -0.46 0.16 9.89
CA CYS A 12 -1.15 1.40 10.22
C CYS A 12 -0.35 2.22 11.25
N ASP A 13 -0.11 3.50 10.94
CA ASP A 13 0.51 4.49 11.85
C ASP A 13 -0.51 5.45 12.49
N GLY A 14 -1.80 5.29 12.15
CA GLY A 14 -2.90 6.11 12.64
C GLY A 14 -3.24 7.34 11.81
N ALA A 15 -2.53 7.61 10.70
CA ALA A 15 -2.81 8.74 9.82
C ALA A 15 -4.20 8.69 9.17
N HIS A 16 -4.80 7.51 9.03
CA HIS A 16 -6.16 7.35 8.50
C HIS A 16 -7.19 8.16 9.30
N ARG A 17 -6.99 8.31 10.62
CA ARG A 17 -7.93 9.04 11.50
C ARG A 17 -8.16 10.49 11.09
N THR A 18 -7.17 11.13 10.45
CA THR A 18 -7.27 12.53 10.04
C THR A 18 -7.30 12.71 8.52
N LYS A 19 -6.57 11.88 7.76
CA LYS A 19 -6.43 12.02 6.29
C LYS A 19 -7.45 11.21 5.49
N ALA A 20 -8.00 10.16 6.08
CA ALA A 20 -8.93 9.24 5.41
C ALA A 20 -9.85 8.59 6.47
N PRO A 21 -10.73 9.37 7.14
CA PRO A 21 -11.50 8.90 8.30
C PRO A 21 -12.44 7.74 7.96
N ASP A 22 -12.87 7.63 6.70
CA ASP A 22 -13.73 6.54 6.21
C ASP A 22 -12.96 5.24 5.95
N MET A 23 -11.63 5.25 6.10
CA MET A 23 -10.78 4.07 5.92
C MET A 23 -10.32 3.52 7.27
N ALA A 24 -10.65 2.26 7.53
CA ALA A 24 -10.20 1.54 8.72
C ALA A 24 -9.02 0.59 8.40
N PRO A 25 -8.06 0.41 9.33
CA PRO A 25 -7.01 -0.58 9.16
C PRO A 25 -7.56 -2.00 9.33
N LEU A 26 -7.03 -2.94 8.55
CA LEU A 26 -7.32 -4.37 8.75
C LEU A 26 -6.49 -4.91 9.91
N ARG A 27 -7.17 -5.41 10.95
CA ARG A 27 -6.53 -6.20 12.01
C ARG A 27 -6.42 -7.65 11.54
N PHE A 28 -5.25 -8.25 11.69
CA PHE A 28 -5.04 -9.66 11.39
C PHE A 28 -4.00 -10.25 12.34
N SER A 29 -4.06 -11.57 12.50
CA SER A 29 -3.03 -12.37 13.18
C SER A 29 -2.56 -13.44 12.20
N PRO A 30 -1.25 -13.64 12.01
CA PRO A 30 -0.75 -14.73 11.18
C PRO A 30 -1.09 -16.08 11.83
N GLU A 31 -1.46 -17.07 11.02
CA GLU A 31 -1.76 -18.43 11.50
C GLU A 31 -0.49 -19.23 11.85
N LYS A 32 0.64 -18.85 11.25
CA LYS A 32 1.93 -19.54 11.38
C LYS A 32 3.05 -18.53 11.53
N ASP A 33 4.08 -18.92 12.24
CA ASP A 33 5.31 -18.15 12.35
C ASP A 33 6.09 -18.21 11.03
N GLY A 34 6.75 -17.09 10.69
CA GLY A 34 7.62 -17.01 9.53
C GLY A 34 7.55 -15.67 8.81
N GLY A 35 8.26 -15.58 7.69
CA GLY A 35 8.22 -14.44 6.79
C GLY A 35 6.92 -14.41 5.98
N ALA A 36 6.32 -13.23 5.85
CA ALA A 36 5.15 -13.00 5.00
C ALA A 36 5.34 -11.74 4.16
N LEU A 37 4.82 -11.76 2.94
CA LEU A 37 4.77 -10.59 2.08
C LEU A 37 3.43 -9.89 2.27
N LEU A 38 3.45 -8.70 2.83
CA LEU A 38 2.25 -7.90 3.06
C LEU A 38 2.07 -6.85 1.97
N CYS A 39 0.81 -6.52 1.68
CA CYS A 39 0.47 -5.57 0.64
C CYS A 39 0.74 -4.10 1.06
N ALA A 40 1.60 -3.43 0.31
CA ALA A 40 1.84 -1.99 0.43
C ALA A 40 1.05 -1.14 -0.60
N CYS A 41 0.68 -1.70 -1.76
CA CYS A 41 0.01 -0.96 -2.84
C CYS A 41 -1.50 -0.74 -2.65
N LYS A 42 -2.11 -1.42 -1.66
CA LYS A 42 -3.54 -1.35 -1.30
C LYS A 42 -4.52 -1.85 -2.37
N GLU A 43 -4.03 -2.56 -3.38
CA GLU A 43 -4.83 -3.08 -4.51
C GLU A 43 -4.84 -4.63 -4.57
N THR A 44 -4.42 -5.27 -3.48
CA THR A 44 -4.45 -6.75 -3.38
C THR A 44 -5.88 -7.26 -3.33
N ARG A 45 -6.11 -8.45 -3.89
CA ARG A 45 -7.35 -9.21 -3.76
C ARG A 45 -7.32 -10.24 -2.63
N THR A 46 -6.18 -10.38 -1.94
CA THR A 46 -5.97 -11.34 -0.84
C THR A 46 -5.41 -10.64 0.41
N PRO A 47 -6.12 -9.66 0.99
CA PRO A 47 -5.61 -8.92 2.14
C PRO A 47 -5.39 -9.84 3.35
N PRO A 48 -4.32 -9.64 4.15
CA PRO A 48 -3.34 -8.54 4.09
C PRO A 48 -2.14 -8.80 3.15
N TYR A 49 -2.11 -9.94 2.47
CA TYR A 49 -0.93 -10.45 1.75
C TYR A 49 -0.72 -9.81 0.38
N CYS A 50 0.50 -9.88 -0.13
CA CYS A 50 0.82 -9.49 -1.49
C CYS A 50 0.43 -10.58 -2.50
N ASP A 51 -0.30 -10.20 -3.55
CA ASP A 51 -0.72 -11.09 -4.66
C ASP A 51 -0.16 -10.64 -6.02
N GLY A 52 0.82 -9.75 -6.03
CA GLY A 52 1.40 -9.19 -7.26
C GLY A 52 0.58 -8.08 -7.93
N SER A 53 -0.59 -7.70 -7.41
CA SER A 53 -1.43 -6.63 -7.99
C SER A 53 -0.72 -5.27 -8.11
N HIS A 54 0.37 -5.06 -7.37
CA HIS A 54 1.19 -3.85 -7.46
C HIS A 54 1.82 -3.63 -8.85
N LEU A 55 2.03 -4.67 -9.65
CA LEU A 55 2.53 -4.53 -11.02
C LEU A 55 1.53 -3.78 -11.92
N ARG A 56 0.23 -4.04 -11.75
CA ARG A 56 -0.83 -3.32 -12.47
C ARG A 56 -0.91 -1.86 -12.04
N VAL A 57 -0.71 -1.58 -10.75
CA VAL A 57 -0.65 -0.21 -10.21
C VAL A 57 0.51 0.56 -10.86
N LEU A 58 1.71 -0.03 -10.87
CA LEU A 58 2.88 0.57 -11.51
C LEU A 58 2.64 0.86 -13.00
N LEU A 59 2.07 -0.10 -13.75
CA LEU A 59 1.75 0.11 -15.16
C LEU A 59 0.73 1.26 -15.34
N ARG A 60 -0.32 1.30 -14.53
CA ARG A 60 -1.33 2.38 -14.56
C ARG A 60 -0.68 3.75 -14.33
N ASP A 61 0.19 3.85 -13.34
CA ASP A 61 0.83 5.10 -12.94
C ASP A 61 1.83 5.57 -14.01
N LEU A 62 2.60 4.66 -14.60
CA LEU A 62 3.51 4.93 -15.72
C LEU A 62 2.76 5.42 -16.97
N LEU A 63 1.68 4.74 -17.36
CA LEU A 63 0.83 5.17 -18.47
C LEU A 63 0.19 6.53 -18.18
N GLY A 64 -0.22 6.78 -16.94
CA GLY A 64 -0.74 8.07 -16.50
C GLY A 64 0.28 9.20 -16.63
N ALA A 65 1.54 8.95 -16.23
CA ALA A 65 2.64 9.90 -16.40
C ALA A 65 2.93 10.16 -17.88
N ALA A 66 3.03 9.12 -18.71
CA ALA A 66 3.25 9.25 -20.14
C ALA A 66 2.16 10.09 -20.81
N ARG A 67 0.87 9.85 -20.51
CA ARG A 67 -0.23 10.68 -21.04
C ARG A 67 -0.13 12.16 -20.66
N ARG A 68 0.42 12.49 -19.48
CA ARG A 68 0.64 13.89 -19.05
C ARG A 68 1.80 14.56 -19.77
N LEU A 69 2.74 13.80 -20.35
CA LEU A 69 3.85 14.35 -21.13
C LEU A 69 3.46 14.69 -22.56
N PHE A 70 2.43 14.03 -23.10
CA PHE A 70 1.91 14.24 -24.46
C PHE A 70 0.62 15.06 -24.50
N LYS A 71 0.20 15.64 -23.37
CA LYS A 71 -0.90 16.61 -23.29
C LYS A 71 -0.29 18.00 -23.09
#